data_AF-A0A353D1P1-F1
#
_entry.id   AF-A0A353D1P1-F1
#
_cell.length_a   1.000
_cell.length_b   1.000
_cell.length_c   1.000
_cell.angle_alpha   90.00
_cell.angle_beta   90.00
_cell.angle_gamma   90.00
#
_symmetry.space_group_name_H-M   'P 1'
#
loop_
_entity.id
_entity.type
_entity.pdbx_description
1 polymer ?
#
loop_
_entity_poly.entity_id
_entity_poly.type
_entity_poly.pdbx_seq_one_letter_code
_entity_poly.pdbx_strand_id
1 'polypeptide(L)'
;VAHLGIALEPGMTWSIGSRAPSGADLLQGLGEWLAFSADEGGRYSDPDLKPTRRAGEIDQQALHGLRQLMQARIEDNEGLDDYLAAFMSRFRLAHDPVPPPDLTNPESLLKALQNGSRLFRNPWTRLTWIENLKGARLFAAGHPYDCSIWLAESLCEWERPRISADMLDRASLDTLTRLINNGHFLLTI
;
A
#
# COMPACT_ATOMS: atom_id res chain seq x y z
N VAL A 1 -24.98 10.88 1.43
CA VAL A 1 -26.09 10.54 0.51
C VAL A 1 -27.07 9.66 1.27
N ALA A 2 -28.29 10.13 1.50
CA ALA A 2 -29.33 9.30 2.10
C ALA A 2 -29.94 8.41 1.03
N HIS A 3 -30.08 7.12 1.32
CA HIS A 3 -30.83 6.18 0.49
C HIS A 3 -31.69 5.31 1.42
N LEU A 4 -32.88 4.95 0.96
CA LEU A 4 -33.81 4.10 1.68
C LEU A 4 -34.29 3.00 0.72
N GLY A 5 -33.83 1.77 0.94
CA GLY A 5 -34.32 0.59 0.25
C GLY A 5 -35.30 -0.16 1.14
N ILE A 6 -36.48 -0.48 0.62
CA ILE A 6 -37.50 -1.28 1.32
C ILE A 6 -37.79 -2.51 0.45
N ALA A 7 -37.64 -3.71 1.00
CA ALA A 7 -38.03 -4.94 0.33
C ALA A 7 -39.55 -5.11 0.43
N LEU A 8 -40.23 -5.29 -0.71
CA LEU A 8 -41.68 -5.56 -0.77
C LEU A 8 -41.99 -7.06 -0.76
N GLU A 9 -41.01 -7.87 -1.17
CA GLU A 9 -41.05 -9.33 -1.22
C GLU A 9 -39.66 -9.88 -0.85
N PRO A 10 -39.52 -11.19 -0.54
CA PRO A 10 -38.21 -11.79 -0.28
C PRO A 10 -37.22 -11.55 -1.43
N GLY A 11 -36.05 -11.00 -1.11
CA GLY A 11 -35.01 -10.69 -2.07
C GLY A 11 -33.63 -10.56 -1.43
N MET A 12 -32.60 -10.43 -2.26
CA MET A 12 -31.20 -10.31 -1.84
C MET A 12 -30.59 -9.05 -2.45
N THR A 13 -29.83 -8.29 -1.66
CA THR A 13 -29.14 -7.06 -2.11
C THR A 13 -27.63 -7.24 -2.05
N TRP A 14 -26.95 -6.88 -3.14
CA TRP A 14 -25.48 -6.90 -3.24
C TRP A 14 -24.99 -5.45 -3.35
N SER A 15 -24.45 -4.91 -2.26
CA SER A 15 -23.92 -3.55 -2.22
C SER A 15 -22.42 -3.56 -2.51
N ILE A 16 -22.02 -3.10 -3.69
CA ILE A 16 -20.63 -2.98 -4.08
C ILE A 16 -20.13 -1.58 -3.68
N GLY A 17 -19.36 -1.51 -2.60
CA GLY A 17 -18.82 -0.25 -2.08
C GLY A 17 -17.45 0.12 -2.65
N SER A 18 -17.30 1.36 -3.12
CA SER A 18 -15.99 1.95 -3.41
C SER A 18 -15.37 2.55 -2.14
N ARG A 19 -14.06 2.82 -2.17
CA ARG A 19 -13.33 3.43 -1.05
C ARG A 19 -12.51 4.60 -1.56
N ALA A 20 -12.56 5.71 -0.82
CA ALA A 20 -11.70 6.86 -1.02
C ALA A 20 -11.27 7.35 0.36
N PRO A 21 -9.95 7.44 0.65
CA PRO A 21 -9.50 8.02 1.90
C PRO A 21 -9.82 9.52 1.94
N SER A 22 -10.20 10.01 3.11
CA SER A 22 -10.30 11.45 3.37
C SER A 22 -8.92 12.05 3.64
N GLY A 23 -8.81 13.37 3.61
CA GLY A 23 -7.58 14.06 4.04
C GLY A 23 -7.21 13.74 5.49
N ALA A 24 -8.19 13.50 6.37
CA ALA A 24 -7.94 13.09 7.75
C ALA A 24 -7.37 11.67 7.83
N ASP A 25 -7.88 10.71 7.02
CA ASP A 25 -7.32 9.35 6.94
C ASP A 25 -5.85 9.39 6.51
N LEU A 26 -5.51 10.23 5.52
CA LEU A 26 -4.15 10.41 5.03
C LEU A 26 -3.22 11.01 6.10
N LEU A 27 -3.63 12.07 6.78
CA LEU A 27 -2.82 12.72 7.82
C LEU A 27 -2.61 11.81 9.04
N GLN A 28 -3.63 11.07 9.45
CA GLN A 28 -3.49 10.10 10.54
C GLN A 28 -2.47 9.02 10.16
N GLY A 29 -2.65 8.39 9.00
CA GLY A 29 -1.73 7.36 8.55
C GLY A 29 -0.31 7.89 8.34
N LEU A 30 -0.15 9.12 7.88
CA LEU A 30 1.14 9.77 7.68
C LEU A 30 1.84 9.95 9.03
N GLY A 31 1.11 10.43 10.05
CA GLY A 31 1.64 10.59 11.40
C GLY A 31 2.11 9.26 12.01
N GLU A 32 1.33 8.20 11.85
CA GLU A 32 1.71 6.84 12.29
C GLU A 32 2.98 6.37 11.58
N TRP A 33 3.06 6.53 10.25
CA TRP A 33 4.23 6.12 9.49
C TRP A 33 5.49 6.92 9.82
N LEU A 34 5.37 8.25 9.97
CA LEU A 34 6.48 9.10 10.40
C LEU A 34 6.98 8.72 11.80
N ALA A 35 6.08 8.34 12.71
CA ALA A 35 6.47 7.89 14.06
C ALA A 35 7.24 6.56 14.08
N PHE A 36 7.00 5.69 13.09
CA PHE A 36 7.78 4.46 12.90
C PHE A 36 9.09 4.67 12.13
N SER A 37 9.24 5.80 11.43
CA SER A 37 10.50 6.16 10.79
C SER A 37 11.56 6.44 11.87
N ALA A 38 12.78 5.95 11.67
CA ALA A 38 13.89 6.22 12.59
C ALA A 38 14.33 7.70 12.59
N ASP A 39 13.86 8.50 11.62
CA ASP A 39 14.10 9.94 11.53
C ASP A 39 12.91 10.73 12.11
N GLU A 40 13.09 11.24 13.33
CA GLU A 40 12.14 12.17 13.99
C GLU A 40 11.99 13.50 13.23
N GLY A 41 12.87 13.78 12.28
CA GLY A 41 12.94 15.03 11.54
C GLY A 41 13.48 16.20 12.37
N GLY A 42 13.38 17.39 11.79
CA GLY A 42 13.79 18.64 12.45
C GLY A 42 12.87 19.02 13.61
N ARG A 43 13.42 19.78 14.57
CA ARG A 43 12.65 20.38 15.66
C ARG A 43 12.33 21.84 15.34
N TYR A 44 11.17 22.30 15.79
CA TYR A 44 10.84 23.72 15.72
C TYR A 44 11.95 24.54 16.38
N SER A 45 12.40 25.59 15.70
CA SER A 45 13.49 26.46 16.14
C SER A 45 13.13 27.92 15.83
N ASP A 46 13.36 28.81 16.78
CA ASP A 46 13.06 30.24 16.72
C ASP A 46 14.26 31.10 17.15
N PRO A 47 15.37 31.07 16.38
CA PRO A 47 16.59 31.80 16.73
C PRO A 47 16.37 33.32 16.85
N ASP A 48 15.36 33.86 16.14
CA ASP A 48 14.99 35.28 16.13
C ASP A 48 13.84 35.62 17.10
N LEU A 49 13.59 34.79 18.12
CA LEU A 49 12.50 35.00 19.09
C LEU A 49 12.61 36.35 19.78
N LYS A 50 11.52 37.13 19.73
CA LYS A 50 11.41 38.45 20.38
C LYS A 50 10.64 38.35 21.70
N PRO A 51 10.89 39.25 22.67
CA PRO A 51 10.12 39.29 23.91
C PRO A 51 8.61 39.37 23.65
N THR A 52 7.84 38.54 24.38
CA THR A 52 6.39 38.48 24.21
C THR A 52 5.75 39.79 24.69
N ARG A 53 4.77 40.30 23.93
CA ARG A 53 4.00 41.49 24.33
C ARG A 53 2.81 41.14 25.20
N ARG A 54 2.30 39.90 25.07
CA ARG A 54 1.15 39.36 25.78
C ARG A 54 1.50 37.97 26.29
N ALA A 55 1.39 37.77 27.60
CA ALA A 55 1.64 36.46 28.20
C ALA A 55 0.64 35.42 27.64
N GLY A 56 1.16 34.26 27.23
CA GLY A 56 0.36 33.14 26.70
C GLY A 56 -0.06 33.26 25.23
N GLU A 57 0.28 34.34 24.52
CA GLU A 57 0.05 34.42 23.08
C GLU A 57 1.04 33.54 22.31
N ILE A 58 0.52 32.68 21.42
CA ILE A 58 1.29 32.10 20.32
C ILE A 58 1.09 33.02 19.12
N ASP A 59 2.13 33.76 18.75
CA ASP A 59 2.01 34.74 17.68
C ASP A 59 1.92 34.09 16.29
N GLN A 60 1.61 34.92 15.29
CA GLN A 60 1.48 34.44 13.91
C GLN A 60 2.79 33.90 13.33
N GLN A 61 3.94 34.37 13.81
CA GLN A 61 5.24 33.90 13.34
C GLN A 61 5.50 32.46 13.83
N ALA A 62 5.23 32.18 15.09
CA ALA A 62 5.32 30.84 15.67
C ALA A 62 4.32 29.87 15.01
N LEU A 63 3.05 30.29 14.84
CA LEU A 63 2.05 29.48 14.13
C LEU A 63 2.46 29.17 12.69
N HIS A 64 3.08 30.13 11.99
CA HIS A 64 3.58 29.93 10.64
C HIS A 64 4.74 28.93 10.61
N GLY A 65 5.73 29.08 11.49
CA GLY A 65 6.87 28.16 11.57
C GLY A 65 6.46 26.73 11.91
N LEU A 66 5.48 26.55 12.81
CA LEU A 66 4.91 25.23 13.10
C LEU A 66 4.23 24.60 11.88
N ARG A 67 3.47 25.37 11.09
CA ARG A 67 2.85 24.88 9.85
C ARG A 67 3.89 24.51 8.79
N GLN A 68 4.95 25.32 8.65
CA GLN A 68 6.05 25.02 7.74
C GLN A 68 6.77 23.74 8.14
N LEU A 69 7.02 23.53 9.43
CA LEU A 69 7.61 22.29 9.92
C LEU A 69 6.77 21.06 9.56
N MET A 70 5.45 21.15 9.69
CA MET A 70 4.55 20.08 9.25
C MET A 70 4.61 19.84 7.74
N GLN A 71 4.66 20.90 6.94
CA GLN A 71 4.70 20.82 5.47
C GLN A 71 6.02 20.24 4.94
N ALA A 72 7.15 20.59 5.55
CA ALA A 72 8.47 20.08 5.16
C ALA A 72 8.55 18.54 5.25
N ARG A 73 7.84 17.92 6.20
CA ARG A 73 7.77 16.45 6.31
C ARG A 73 7.03 15.76 5.16
N ILE A 74 6.24 16.52 4.41
CA ILE A 74 5.54 16.04 3.21
C ILE A 74 6.42 16.31 1.98
N GLU A 75 7.01 17.51 1.86
CA GLU A 75 7.73 17.93 0.66
C GLU A 75 9.10 17.27 0.50
N ASP A 76 9.86 17.10 1.59
CA ASP A 76 11.25 16.63 1.54
C ASP A 76 11.38 15.11 1.72
N ASN A 77 10.32 14.36 1.43
CA ASN A 77 10.26 12.94 1.79
C ASN A 77 10.26 12.02 0.57
N GLU A 78 11.45 11.54 0.21
CA GLU A 78 11.67 10.60 -0.90
C GLU A 78 10.87 9.28 -0.75
N GLY A 79 10.46 8.91 0.47
CA GLY A 79 9.68 7.70 0.75
C GLY A 79 8.16 7.92 0.76
N LEU A 80 7.67 9.13 0.52
CA LEU A 80 6.26 9.45 0.65
C LEU A 80 5.40 8.72 -0.39
N ASP A 81 5.84 8.65 -1.64
CA ASP A 81 5.10 7.97 -2.71
C ASP A 81 4.97 6.47 -2.43
N ASP A 82 6.05 5.85 -1.94
CA ASP A 82 6.04 4.45 -1.50
C ASP A 82 5.06 4.23 -0.34
N TYR A 83 5.09 5.13 0.64
CA TYR A 83 4.17 5.09 1.76
C TYR A 83 2.71 5.21 1.28
N LEU A 84 2.41 6.16 0.39
CA LEU A 84 1.06 6.39 -0.12
C LEU A 84 0.56 5.19 -0.92
N ALA A 85 1.41 4.60 -1.78
CA ALA A 85 1.08 3.39 -2.51
C ALA A 85 0.84 2.21 -1.55
N ALA A 86 1.71 2.03 -0.55
CA ALA A 86 1.51 1.02 0.49
C ALA A 86 0.21 1.27 1.28
N PHE A 87 -0.09 2.52 1.65
CA PHE A 87 -1.32 2.90 2.36
C PHE A 87 -2.56 2.54 1.54
N MET A 88 -2.58 2.88 0.25
CA MET A 88 -3.69 2.56 -0.63
C MET A 88 -3.90 1.05 -0.78
N SER A 89 -2.82 0.27 -0.86
CA SER A 89 -2.90 -1.20 -0.92
C SER A 89 -3.44 -1.83 0.37
N ARG A 90 -3.36 -1.16 1.55
CA ARG A 90 -3.89 -1.68 2.82
C ARG A 90 -5.16 -0.99 3.34
N PHE A 91 -5.55 0.15 2.78
CA PHE A 91 -6.61 1.00 3.33
C PHE A 91 -7.92 0.23 3.52
N ARG A 92 -8.34 0.12 4.80
CA ARG A 92 -9.53 -0.59 5.28
C ARG A 92 -9.63 -2.06 4.85
N LEU A 93 -8.51 -2.74 4.58
CA LEU A 93 -8.56 -4.19 4.39
C LEU A 93 -9.20 -4.85 5.61
N ALA A 94 -10.06 -5.84 5.38
CA ALA A 94 -10.81 -6.49 6.45
C ALA A 94 -9.94 -7.47 7.24
N HIS A 95 -8.96 -8.07 6.56
CA HIS A 95 -8.04 -9.05 7.10
C HIS A 95 -6.69 -8.91 6.40
N ASP A 96 -5.67 -9.48 7.03
CA ASP A 96 -4.36 -9.66 6.43
C ASP A 96 -4.26 -11.03 5.74
N PRO A 97 -3.58 -11.13 4.59
CA PRO A 97 -3.25 -12.42 3.98
C PRO A 97 -2.43 -13.29 4.93
N VAL A 98 -2.80 -14.57 5.03
CA VAL A 98 -2.09 -15.53 5.88
C VAL A 98 -1.18 -16.40 5.00
N PRO A 99 0.12 -16.53 5.34
CA PRO A 99 1.02 -17.44 4.66
C PRO A 99 0.47 -18.87 4.57
N PRO A 100 0.70 -19.60 3.47
CA PRO A 100 0.36 -21.01 3.39
C PRO A 100 1.19 -21.82 4.40
N PRO A 101 0.69 -22.99 4.85
CA PRO A 101 1.42 -23.85 5.79
C PRO A 101 2.73 -24.38 5.20
N ASP A 102 2.75 -24.65 3.90
CA ASP A 102 3.92 -25.11 3.16
C ASP A 102 4.41 -24.00 2.22
N LEU A 103 5.68 -23.60 2.38
CA LEU A 103 6.32 -22.62 1.52
C LEU A 103 6.81 -23.27 0.23
N THR A 104 6.71 -22.54 -0.89
CA THR A 104 7.27 -22.95 -2.17
C THR A 104 8.64 -22.31 -2.40
N ASN A 105 9.41 -22.87 -3.32
CA ASN A 105 10.65 -22.28 -3.84
C ASN A 105 10.50 -21.94 -5.33
N PRO A 106 11.39 -21.10 -5.90
CA PRO A 106 11.30 -20.68 -7.30
C PRO A 106 11.20 -21.86 -8.29
N GLU A 107 12.01 -22.89 -8.11
CA GLU A 107 12.06 -24.06 -8.99
C GLU A 107 10.74 -24.86 -8.95
N SER A 108 10.16 -25.02 -7.77
CA SER A 108 8.89 -25.73 -7.58
C SER A 108 7.71 -24.92 -8.14
N LEU A 109 7.72 -23.60 -7.94
CA LEU A 109 6.75 -22.69 -8.53
C LEU A 109 6.78 -22.74 -10.06
N LEU A 110 7.97 -22.64 -10.66
CA LEU A 110 8.13 -22.69 -12.12
C LEU A 110 7.56 -23.99 -12.68
N LYS A 111 7.91 -25.13 -12.06
CA LYS A 111 7.40 -26.45 -12.45
C LYS A 111 5.87 -26.53 -12.33
N ALA A 112 5.29 -25.98 -11.26
CA ALA A 112 3.85 -25.96 -11.07
C ALA A 112 3.14 -25.16 -12.18
N LEU A 113 3.65 -23.97 -12.51
CA LEU A 113 3.11 -23.13 -13.59
C LEU A 113 3.22 -23.82 -14.96
N GLN A 114 4.37 -24.46 -15.25
CA GLN A 114 4.57 -25.23 -16.48
C GLN A 114 3.62 -26.44 -16.59
N ASN A 115 3.26 -27.04 -15.46
CA ASN A 115 2.28 -28.13 -15.39
C ASN A 115 0.82 -27.65 -15.41
N GLY A 116 0.58 -26.34 -15.64
CA GLY A 116 -0.75 -25.77 -15.83
C GLY A 116 -1.38 -25.14 -14.59
N SER A 117 -0.69 -25.10 -13.45
CA SER A 117 -1.19 -24.37 -12.28
C SER A 117 -1.40 -22.89 -12.58
N ARG A 118 -2.46 -22.31 -12.00
CA ARG A 118 -2.83 -20.90 -12.16
C ARG A 118 -2.80 -20.19 -10.82
N LEU A 119 -2.49 -18.89 -10.88
CA LEU A 119 -2.56 -18.01 -9.74
C LEU A 119 -4.01 -17.61 -9.45
N PHE A 120 -4.35 -17.57 -8.16
CA PHE A 120 -5.57 -16.98 -7.64
C PHE A 120 -5.19 -15.96 -6.56
N ARG A 121 -5.53 -14.69 -6.76
CA ARG A 121 -5.24 -13.63 -5.81
C ARG A 121 -6.05 -13.84 -4.54
N ASN A 122 -5.40 -13.72 -3.39
CA ASN A 122 -6.09 -13.75 -2.11
C ASN A 122 -7.10 -12.59 -2.04
N PRO A 123 -8.37 -12.80 -1.68
CA PRO A 123 -9.38 -11.74 -1.56
C PRO A 123 -9.00 -10.59 -0.61
N TRP A 124 -8.10 -10.84 0.33
CA TRP A 124 -7.58 -9.84 1.26
C TRP A 124 -6.32 -9.15 0.76
N THR A 125 -5.83 -9.49 -0.44
CA THR A 125 -4.74 -8.78 -1.10
C THR A 125 -5.29 -7.78 -2.10
N ARG A 126 -5.13 -6.49 -1.78
CA ARG A 126 -5.17 -5.43 -2.79
C ARG A 126 -3.75 -5.14 -3.27
N LEU A 127 -3.63 -4.97 -4.58
CA LEU A 127 -2.39 -4.63 -5.26
C LEU A 127 -2.46 -3.20 -5.79
N THR A 128 -1.38 -2.47 -5.61
CA THR A 128 -1.09 -1.21 -6.30
C THR A 128 0.38 -1.22 -6.69
N TRP A 129 0.78 -0.45 -7.69
CA TRP A 129 2.19 -0.33 -8.03
C TRP A 129 2.51 1.09 -8.48
N ILE A 130 3.77 1.45 -8.36
CA ILE A 130 4.36 2.66 -8.93
C ILE A 130 5.59 2.27 -9.74
N GLU A 131 5.89 3.05 -10.78
CA GLU A 131 7.12 2.88 -11.56
C GLU A 131 8.34 3.37 -10.75
N ASN A 132 9.49 2.72 -10.92
CA ASN A 132 10.75 3.14 -10.32
C ASN A 132 11.92 2.94 -11.30
N LEU A 133 13.12 3.40 -10.94
CA LEU A 133 14.31 3.33 -11.81
C LEU A 133 14.70 1.90 -12.26
N LYS A 134 14.20 0.85 -11.59
CA LYS A 134 14.52 -0.56 -11.87
C LYS A 134 13.36 -1.33 -12.50
N GLY A 135 12.22 -0.67 -12.75
CA GLY A 135 10.99 -1.29 -13.19
C GLY A 135 9.81 -0.77 -12.38
N ALA A 136 9.29 -1.60 -11.47
CA ALA A 136 8.15 -1.25 -10.64
C ALA A 136 8.37 -1.63 -9.17
N ARG A 137 7.71 -0.88 -8.29
CA ARG A 137 7.47 -1.26 -6.90
C ARG A 137 6.01 -1.63 -6.75
N LEU A 138 5.74 -2.92 -6.56
CA LEU A 138 4.42 -3.48 -6.29
C LEU A 138 4.16 -3.50 -4.79
N PHE A 139 2.96 -3.13 -4.37
CA PHE A 139 2.52 -3.17 -2.98
C PHE A 139 1.38 -4.16 -2.84
N ALA A 140 1.55 -5.17 -1.99
CA ALA A 140 0.54 -6.17 -1.69
C ALA A 140 0.12 -6.07 -0.22
N ALA A 141 -1.11 -5.61 0.02
CA ALA A 141 -1.65 -5.41 1.37
C ALA A 141 -0.71 -4.61 2.30
N GLY A 142 -0.02 -3.60 1.77
CA GLY A 142 0.91 -2.73 2.51
C GLY A 142 2.38 -3.13 2.41
N HIS A 143 2.70 -4.30 1.85
CA HIS A 143 4.07 -4.80 1.75
C HIS A 143 4.68 -4.51 0.37
N PRO A 144 5.88 -3.91 0.29
CA PRO A 144 6.53 -3.59 -0.98
C PRO A 144 7.32 -4.78 -1.57
N TYR A 145 7.31 -4.88 -2.89
CA TYR A 145 8.01 -5.87 -3.70
C TYR A 145 8.55 -5.21 -4.97
N ASP A 146 9.87 -5.24 -5.18
CA ASP A 146 10.45 -4.79 -6.43
C ASP A 146 10.25 -5.86 -7.52
N CYS A 147 9.85 -5.44 -8.72
CA CYS A 147 9.62 -6.32 -9.87
C CYS A 147 9.72 -5.58 -11.20
N SER A 148 9.62 -6.32 -12.30
CA SER A 148 9.43 -5.73 -13.63
C SER A 148 8.04 -5.10 -13.76
N ILE A 149 7.92 -4.06 -14.59
CA ILE A 149 6.62 -3.45 -14.92
C ILE A 149 5.65 -4.50 -15.45
N TRP A 150 6.13 -5.37 -16.34
CA TRP A 150 5.33 -6.48 -16.88
C TRP A 150 4.73 -7.37 -15.79
N LEU A 151 5.52 -7.75 -14.76
CA LEU A 151 5.01 -8.57 -13.67
C LEU A 151 3.97 -7.80 -12.84
N ALA A 152 4.24 -6.53 -12.52
CA ALA A 152 3.31 -5.69 -11.77
C ALA A 152 1.96 -5.54 -12.48
N GLU A 153 1.97 -5.22 -13.77
CA GLU A 153 0.77 -5.10 -14.62
C GLU A 153 0.01 -6.42 -14.68
N SER A 154 0.71 -7.52 -14.99
CA SER A 154 0.10 -8.84 -15.16
C SER A 154 -0.57 -9.32 -13.87
N LEU A 155 0.04 -9.07 -12.71
CA LEU A 155 -0.52 -9.45 -11.41
C LEU A 155 -1.71 -8.57 -11.00
N CYS A 156 -1.73 -7.30 -11.40
CA CYS A 156 -2.78 -6.36 -11.04
C CYS A 156 -4.04 -6.51 -11.90
N GLU A 157 -3.92 -6.99 -13.14
CA GLU A 157 -5.00 -6.98 -14.14
C GLU A 157 -6.26 -7.75 -13.71
N TRP A 158 -6.09 -8.97 -13.18
CA TRP A 158 -7.22 -9.86 -12.85
C TRP A 158 -7.02 -10.62 -11.54
N GLU A 159 -8.12 -11.05 -10.90
CA GLU A 159 -8.08 -11.92 -9.72
C GLU A 159 -7.34 -13.24 -10.00
N ARG A 160 -7.43 -13.74 -11.24
CA ARG A 160 -6.66 -14.87 -11.75
C ARG A 160 -5.67 -14.40 -12.82
N PRO A 161 -4.53 -13.82 -12.42
CA PRO A 161 -3.60 -13.25 -13.38
C PRO A 161 -3.03 -14.35 -14.29
N ARG A 162 -2.86 -14.02 -15.57
CA ARG A 162 -2.29 -14.93 -16.56
C ARG A 162 -0.79 -14.66 -16.67
N ILE A 163 0.01 -15.50 -16.03
CA ILE A 163 1.46 -15.42 -16.09
C ILE A 163 1.98 -16.55 -16.99
N SER A 164 2.70 -16.20 -18.06
CA SER A 164 3.42 -17.19 -18.85
C SER A 164 4.71 -17.57 -18.13
N ALA A 165 4.90 -18.85 -17.86
CA ALA A 165 6.10 -19.36 -17.21
C ALA A 165 7.38 -19.01 -17.98
N ASP A 166 7.31 -18.95 -19.31
CA ASP A 166 8.44 -18.64 -20.19
C ASP A 166 8.86 -17.15 -20.13
N MET A 167 7.99 -16.27 -19.62
CA MET A 167 8.27 -14.84 -19.45
C MET A 167 8.83 -14.51 -18.06
N LEU A 168 8.85 -15.47 -17.13
CA LEU A 168 9.39 -15.27 -15.78
C LEU A 168 10.91 -15.42 -15.79
N ASP A 169 11.62 -14.29 -15.72
CA ASP A 169 13.03 -14.31 -15.37
C ASP A 169 13.25 -14.70 -13.89
N ARG A 170 14.50 -14.92 -13.50
CA ARG A 170 14.84 -15.37 -12.13
C ARG A 170 14.33 -14.40 -11.06
N ALA A 171 14.38 -13.09 -11.33
CA ALA A 171 13.96 -12.06 -10.37
C ALA A 171 12.44 -12.01 -10.22
N SER A 172 11.71 -12.06 -11.33
CA SER A 172 10.24 -12.13 -11.36
C SER A 172 9.72 -13.39 -10.67
N LEU A 173 10.40 -14.52 -10.88
CA LEU A 173 10.08 -15.77 -10.23
C LEU A 173 10.31 -15.70 -8.71
N ASP A 174 11.42 -15.12 -8.25
CA ASP A 174 11.68 -14.90 -6.82
C ASP A 174 10.62 -14.01 -6.17
N THR A 175 10.29 -12.87 -6.79
CA THR A 175 9.25 -11.98 -6.29
C THR A 175 7.89 -12.67 -6.22
N LEU A 176 7.52 -13.44 -7.25
CA LEU A 176 6.27 -14.19 -7.26
C LEU A 176 6.24 -15.29 -6.19
N THR A 177 7.37 -16.01 -5.98
CA THR A 177 7.51 -16.97 -4.89
C THR A 177 7.31 -16.29 -3.54
N ARG A 178 7.92 -15.13 -3.31
CA ARG A 178 7.73 -14.36 -2.06
C ARG A 178 6.28 -13.94 -1.87
N LEU A 179 5.59 -13.49 -2.92
CA LEU A 179 4.18 -13.12 -2.85
C LEU A 179 3.30 -14.31 -2.44
N ILE A 180 3.52 -15.49 -3.03
CA ILE A 180 2.79 -16.72 -2.68
C ILE A 180 3.08 -17.14 -1.23
N ASN A 181 4.35 -17.11 -0.83
CA ASN A 181 4.78 -17.48 0.52
C ASN A 181 4.28 -16.51 1.61
N ASN A 182 3.93 -15.27 1.24
CA ASN A 182 3.25 -14.33 2.14
C ASN A 182 1.71 -14.40 2.03
N GLY A 183 1.17 -15.39 1.31
CA GLY A 183 -0.26 -15.64 1.23
C GLY A 183 -1.01 -14.72 0.27
N HIS A 184 -0.32 -13.91 -0.54
CA HIS A 184 -0.97 -12.97 -1.48
C HIS A 184 -1.60 -13.66 -2.69
N PHE A 185 -1.05 -14.81 -3.07
CA PHE A 185 -1.56 -15.64 -4.15
C PHE A 185 -1.56 -17.11 -3.75
N LEU A 186 -2.56 -17.83 -4.24
CA LEU A 186 -2.69 -19.27 -4.13
C LEU A 186 -2.43 -19.90 -5.50
N LEU A 187 -1.83 -21.09 -5.51
CA LEU A 187 -1.75 -21.93 -6.72
C LEU A 187 -2.99 -22.82 -6.76
N THR A 188 -3.67 -22.78 -7.91
CA THR A 188 -4.86 -23.58 -8.21
C THR A 188 -4.60 -24.43 -9.45
N ILE A 189 -5.24 -25.59 -9.53
CA ILE A 189 -5.19 -26.48 -10.70
C ILE A 189 -6.28 -26.05 -11.69
#